data_AF-A0A5N8YMV2-F1
#
_entry.id   AF-A0A5N8YMV2-F1
#
_cell.length_a   1.000
_cell.length_b   1.000
_cell.length_c   1.000
_cell.angle_alpha   90.00
_cell.angle_beta   90.00
_cell.angle_gamma   90.00
#
_symmetry.space_group_name_H-M   'P 1'
#
loop_
_entity.id
_entity.type
_entity.pdbx_description
1 polymer ?
#
loop_
_entity_poly.entity_id
_entity_poly.type
_entity_poly.pdbx_seq_one_letter_code
_entity_poly.pdbx_strand_id
1 'polypeptide(L)'
;MMKPVFEIRMVKENLDLSMAMMQAVQEEKVTAKQLFRDGPEDMFIAFAVDNDGPDQQELSRRAANQARAAFALAVIQTQRSLDRVFTGSPLDEENPDLQAARCVMFLLNNTVFANLFTPVWDCPPEYRRRFEVRPISLLMDAGELHGKGLSWDHVGGLAQFMDLLVYLANWVDDLTEIQPAADAPRYTALQATVEPETESEIVTANPDPAWTVDGPTSRFVVEQCEIGNNHLILAKDLYAGFQEWCRETGLDDVSQRSFGMQLTAMGFQRRRRGRGKHWWDGIRLMAQTTTRDTLVERRPLVANGRTGGHYEGYQTKLPT
;
A
#
# COMPACT_ATOMS: atom_id res chain seq x y z
N MET A 1 -2.00 8.56 -4.24
CA MET A 1 -2.03 7.09 -4.10
C MET A 1 -1.82 6.52 -5.50
N MET A 2 -0.99 5.49 -5.67
CA MET A 2 -0.82 4.87 -6.99
C MET A 2 -2.13 4.17 -7.39
N LYS A 3 -2.51 4.19 -8.67
CA LYS A 3 -3.73 3.50 -9.10
C LYS A 3 -3.56 1.98 -8.93
N PRO A 4 -4.59 1.23 -8.48
CA PRO A 4 -4.49 -0.22 -8.30
C PRO A 4 -3.98 -0.99 -9.52
N VAL A 5 -4.37 -0.60 -10.74
CA VAL A 5 -3.85 -1.18 -11.99
C VAL A 5 -2.32 -1.08 -12.11
N PHE A 6 -1.73 0.07 -11.77
CA PHE A 6 -0.28 0.26 -11.85
C PHE A 6 0.45 -0.59 -10.81
N GLU A 7 -0.13 -0.81 -9.64
CA GLU A 7 0.47 -1.64 -8.61
C GLU A 7 0.52 -3.11 -9.04
N ILE A 8 -0.54 -3.62 -9.68
CA ILE A 8 -0.57 -4.98 -10.23
C ILE A 8 0.46 -5.12 -11.36
N ARG A 9 0.51 -4.16 -12.29
CA ARG A 9 1.50 -4.18 -13.39
C ARG A 9 2.95 -4.11 -12.86
N MET A 10 3.21 -3.30 -11.84
CA MET A 10 4.54 -3.19 -11.24
C MET A 10 5.01 -4.49 -10.57
N VAL A 11 4.13 -5.20 -9.85
CA VAL A 11 4.54 -6.49 -9.25
C VAL A 11 4.68 -7.59 -10.28
N LYS A 12 3.93 -7.52 -11.39
CA LYS A 12 4.14 -8.38 -12.57
C LYS A 12 5.54 -8.14 -13.14
N GLU A 13 5.93 -6.89 -13.40
CA GLU A 13 7.28 -6.57 -13.90
C GLU A 13 8.40 -7.02 -12.94
N ASN A 14 8.21 -6.88 -11.63
CA ASN A 14 9.15 -7.39 -10.64
C ASN A 14 9.29 -8.92 -10.68
N LEU A 15 8.18 -9.63 -10.89
CA LEU A 15 8.17 -11.08 -11.02
C LEU A 15 8.83 -11.52 -12.34
N ASP A 16 8.54 -10.87 -13.48
CA ASP A 16 9.23 -11.13 -14.76
C ASP A 16 10.75 -11.03 -14.60
N LEU A 17 11.23 -9.95 -13.99
CA LEU A 17 12.66 -9.73 -13.78
C LEU A 17 13.27 -10.85 -12.92
N SER A 18 12.61 -11.20 -11.83
CA SER A 18 13.09 -12.25 -10.93
C SER A 18 13.12 -13.63 -11.60
N MET A 19 12.15 -13.90 -12.48
CA MET A 19 12.10 -15.12 -13.28
C MET A 19 13.18 -15.16 -14.36
N ALA A 20 13.38 -14.05 -15.08
CA ALA A 20 14.45 -13.93 -16.06
C ALA A 20 15.83 -14.12 -15.41
N MET A 21 16.04 -13.55 -14.22
CA MET A 21 17.26 -13.76 -13.43
C MET A 21 17.44 -15.23 -13.02
N MET A 22 16.38 -15.88 -12.52
CA MET A 22 16.44 -17.30 -12.16
C MET A 22 16.78 -18.18 -13.35
N GLN A 23 16.16 -17.95 -14.50
CA GLN A 23 16.44 -18.67 -15.74
C GLN A 23 17.88 -18.42 -16.22
N ALA A 24 18.35 -17.17 -16.20
CA ALA A 24 19.71 -16.84 -16.60
C ALA A 24 20.77 -17.51 -15.72
N VAL A 25 20.49 -17.70 -14.42
CA VAL A 25 21.37 -18.44 -13.51
C VAL A 25 21.31 -19.96 -13.80
N GLN A 26 20.13 -20.51 -14.05
CA GLN A 26 19.94 -21.94 -14.38
C GLN A 26 20.60 -22.32 -15.71
N GLU A 27 20.57 -21.42 -16.69
CA GLU A 27 21.23 -21.59 -17.99
C GLU A 27 22.71 -21.16 -17.96
N GLU A 28 23.26 -20.84 -16.79
CA GLU A 28 24.64 -20.37 -16.57
C GLU A 28 25.05 -19.14 -17.40
N LYS A 29 24.07 -18.36 -17.89
CA LYS A 29 24.30 -17.05 -18.53
C LYS A 29 24.79 -16.00 -17.54
N VAL A 30 24.40 -16.15 -16.27
CA VAL A 30 24.92 -15.40 -15.12
C VAL A 30 25.59 -16.37 -14.17
N THR A 31 26.89 -16.19 -13.98
CA THR A 31 27.70 -17.09 -13.14
C THR A 31 28.12 -16.44 -11.82
N ALA A 32 28.31 -17.27 -10.79
CA ALA A 32 28.80 -16.82 -9.50
C ALA A 32 30.20 -16.17 -9.61
N LYS A 33 31.02 -16.64 -10.55
CA LYS A 33 32.34 -16.05 -10.83
C LYS A 33 32.23 -14.59 -11.28
N GLN A 34 31.37 -14.30 -12.26
CA GLN A 34 31.14 -12.95 -12.77
C GLN A 34 30.61 -11.99 -11.69
N LEU A 35 29.75 -12.48 -10.78
CA LEU A 35 29.12 -11.65 -9.77
C LEU A 35 29.95 -11.44 -8.51
N PHE A 36 30.75 -12.43 -8.11
CA PHE A 36 31.37 -12.45 -6.79
C PHE A 36 32.91 -12.54 -6.82
N ARG A 37 33.53 -12.91 -7.95
CA ARG A 37 35.00 -13.12 -8.04
C ARG A 37 35.75 -12.11 -8.91
N ASP A 38 35.06 -11.32 -9.73
CA ASP A 38 35.69 -10.29 -10.58
C ASP A 38 35.74 -8.88 -9.92
N GLY A 39 35.49 -8.79 -8.60
CA GLY A 39 35.71 -7.56 -7.81
C GLY A 39 37.17 -7.41 -7.35
N PRO A 40 37.67 -6.19 -7.09
CA PRO A 40 39.01 -6.01 -6.53
C PRO A 40 39.19 -6.87 -5.28
N GLU A 41 40.36 -7.50 -5.11
CA GLU A 41 40.66 -8.53 -4.10
C GLU A 41 40.29 -8.13 -2.64
N ASP A 42 40.09 -6.84 -2.38
CA ASP A 42 39.70 -6.27 -1.08
C ASP A 42 38.18 -6.12 -0.84
N MET A 43 37.32 -6.40 -1.82
CA MET A 43 35.87 -6.28 -1.65
C MET A 43 35.27 -7.55 -1.02
N PHE A 44 35.53 -7.73 0.27
CA PHE A 44 34.85 -8.73 1.08
C PHE A 44 33.34 -8.48 1.07
N ILE A 45 32.59 -9.30 0.34
CA ILE A 45 31.13 -9.31 0.43
C ILE A 45 30.79 -9.89 1.81
N ALA A 46 30.30 -9.04 2.71
CA ALA A 46 30.02 -9.32 4.14
C ALA A 46 29.01 -10.47 4.42
N PHE A 47 28.59 -11.23 3.41
CA PHE A 47 27.66 -12.35 3.47
C PHE A 47 28.24 -13.67 2.91
N ALA A 48 29.54 -13.73 2.64
CA ALA A 48 30.21 -15.00 2.34
C ALA A 48 30.38 -15.77 3.66
N VAL A 49 29.55 -16.80 3.85
CA VAL A 49 29.62 -17.71 5.02
C VAL A 49 30.85 -18.63 4.93
N ASP A 50 31.47 -18.74 3.75
CA ASP A 50 32.71 -19.46 3.50
C ASP A 50 33.72 -18.61 2.71
N ASN A 51 35.01 -18.81 2.99
CA ASN A 51 36.13 -18.06 2.38
C ASN A 51 36.23 -18.20 0.85
N ASP A 52 35.51 -19.13 0.23
CA ASP A 52 35.50 -19.36 -1.23
C ASP A 52 34.44 -18.53 -2.00
N GLY A 53 33.64 -17.72 -1.29
CA GLY A 53 32.51 -16.99 -1.86
C GLY A 53 31.37 -17.90 -2.31
N PRO A 54 30.21 -17.34 -2.73
CA PRO A 54 29.09 -18.14 -3.20
C PRO A 54 29.46 -18.93 -4.46
N ASP A 55 29.18 -20.23 -4.49
CA ASP A 55 29.32 -21.06 -5.68
C ASP A 55 28.06 -20.96 -6.58
N GLN A 56 28.07 -21.64 -7.72
CA GLN A 56 26.94 -21.61 -8.67
C GLN A 56 25.67 -22.23 -8.07
N GLN A 57 25.80 -23.20 -7.17
CA GLN A 57 24.68 -23.85 -6.49
C GLN A 57 24.01 -22.87 -5.51
N GLU A 58 24.79 -22.13 -4.75
CA GLU A 58 24.31 -21.08 -3.84
C GLU A 58 23.69 -19.91 -4.61
N LEU A 59 24.27 -19.50 -5.74
CA LEU A 59 23.65 -18.49 -6.62
C LEU A 59 22.29 -18.96 -7.15
N SER A 60 22.20 -20.23 -7.59
CA SER A 60 20.94 -20.83 -8.05
C SER A 60 19.88 -20.85 -6.96
N ARG A 61 20.27 -21.20 -5.73
CA ARG A 61 19.38 -21.18 -4.56
C ARG A 61 18.89 -19.76 -4.25
N ARG A 62 19.77 -18.75 -4.30
CA ARG A 62 19.41 -17.34 -4.07
C ARG A 62 18.44 -16.82 -5.13
N ALA A 63 18.69 -17.13 -6.40
CA ALA A 63 17.82 -16.72 -7.50
C ALA A 63 16.43 -17.38 -7.38
N ALA A 64 16.35 -18.66 -7.03
CA ALA A 64 15.09 -19.35 -6.78
C ALA A 64 14.31 -18.75 -5.60
N ASN A 65 14.99 -18.41 -4.51
CA ASN A 65 14.37 -17.75 -3.37
C ASN A 65 13.87 -16.34 -3.71
N GLN A 66 14.61 -15.59 -4.52
CA GLN A 66 14.17 -14.28 -5.02
C GLN A 66 12.89 -14.42 -5.87
N ALA A 67 12.82 -15.40 -6.78
CA ALA A 67 11.63 -15.66 -7.57
C ALA A 67 10.40 -16.02 -6.71
N ARG A 68 10.58 -16.86 -5.67
CA ARG A 68 9.51 -17.18 -4.70
C ARG A 68 9.05 -15.95 -3.93
N ALA A 69 9.98 -15.10 -3.50
CA ALA A 69 9.64 -13.86 -2.80
C ALA A 69 8.88 -12.87 -3.69
N ALA A 70 9.31 -12.72 -4.95
CA ALA A 70 8.62 -11.90 -5.95
C ALA A 70 7.21 -12.43 -6.25
N PHE A 71 7.05 -13.75 -6.37
CA PHE A 71 5.75 -14.39 -6.53
C PHE A 71 4.82 -14.09 -5.34
N ALA A 72 5.31 -14.27 -4.12
CA ALA A 72 4.53 -13.98 -2.92
C ALA A 72 4.14 -12.50 -2.82
N LEU A 73 5.06 -11.59 -3.16
CA LEU A 73 4.78 -10.16 -3.24
C LEU A 73 3.69 -9.86 -4.28
N ALA A 74 3.77 -10.48 -5.46
CA ALA A 74 2.79 -10.31 -6.52
C ALA A 74 1.39 -10.75 -6.08
N VAL A 75 1.27 -11.91 -5.43
CA VAL A 75 0.01 -12.40 -4.86
C VAL A 75 -0.56 -11.39 -3.84
N ILE A 76 0.22 -11.05 -2.81
CA ILE A 76 -0.24 -10.21 -1.71
C ILE A 76 -0.64 -8.81 -2.19
N GLN A 77 0.20 -8.21 -3.04
CA GLN A 77 -0.06 -6.86 -3.53
C GLN A 77 -1.23 -6.82 -4.50
N THR A 78 -1.39 -7.86 -5.34
CA THR A 78 -2.53 -7.96 -6.25
C THR A 78 -3.82 -8.12 -5.45
N GLN A 79 -3.87 -9.01 -4.46
CA GLN A 79 -5.05 -9.16 -3.59
C GLN A 79 -5.42 -7.83 -2.91
N ARG A 80 -4.43 -7.12 -2.33
CA ARG A 80 -4.68 -5.79 -1.73
C ARG A 80 -5.17 -4.74 -2.71
N SER A 81 -4.82 -4.87 -3.99
CA SER A 81 -5.27 -3.97 -5.05
C SER A 81 -6.72 -4.31 -5.45
N LEU A 82 -7.06 -5.60 -5.51
CA LEU A 82 -8.43 -6.07 -5.73
C LEU A 82 -9.34 -5.66 -4.57
N ASP A 83 -8.93 -5.84 -3.31
CA ASP A 83 -9.74 -5.47 -2.13
C ASP A 83 -10.05 -3.97 -2.05
N ARG A 84 -9.29 -3.13 -2.77
CA ARG A 84 -9.57 -1.68 -2.88
C ARG A 84 -10.56 -1.34 -3.98
N VAL A 85 -10.66 -2.17 -5.01
CA VAL A 85 -11.53 -1.96 -6.18
C VAL A 85 -12.87 -2.64 -5.96
N PHE A 86 -12.85 -3.80 -5.33
CA PHE A 86 -14.01 -4.65 -5.14
C PHE A 86 -14.36 -4.80 -3.66
N THR A 87 -15.63 -4.60 -3.33
CA THR A 87 -16.12 -4.58 -1.95
C THR A 87 -16.78 -5.89 -1.50
N GLY A 88 -17.19 -6.74 -2.44
CA GLY A 88 -17.86 -8.02 -2.19
C GLY A 88 -16.93 -9.23 -2.16
N SER A 89 -17.47 -10.37 -1.71
CA SER A 89 -16.75 -11.65 -1.75
C SER A 89 -16.42 -12.03 -3.19
N PRO A 90 -15.25 -12.62 -3.47
CA PRO A 90 -14.93 -13.17 -4.80
C PRO A 90 -15.96 -14.18 -5.33
N LEU A 91 -16.76 -14.80 -4.45
CA LEU A 91 -17.81 -15.76 -4.83
C LEU A 91 -19.09 -15.09 -5.34
N ASP A 92 -19.29 -13.80 -5.04
CA ASP A 92 -20.52 -13.07 -5.36
C ASP A 92 -20.44 -12.38 -6.74
N GLU A 93 -19.32 -12.53 -7.44
CA GLU A 93 -19.11 -11.89 -8.75
C GLU A 93 -20.04 -12.44 -9.83
N GLU A 94 -20.68 -11.54 -10.58
CA GLU A 94 -21.62 -11.89 -11.66
C GLU A 94 -20.92 -12.52 -12.87
N ASN A 95 -19.74 -12.01 -13.23
CA ASN A 95 -18.97 -12.53 -14.35
C ASN A 95 -18.22 -13.81 -13.89
N PRO A 96 -18.46 -14.98 -14.53
CA PRO A 96 -17.90 -16.24 -14.06
C PRO A 96 -16.36 -16.32 -14.19
N ASP A 97 -15.77 -15.71 -15.22
CA ASP A 97 -14.32 -15.71 -15.42
C ASP A 97 -13.63 -14.78 -14.41
N LEU A 98 -14.24 -13.61 -14.13
CA LEU A 98 -13.76 -12.70 -13.07
C LEU A 98 -13.92 -13.33 -11.68
N GLN A 99 -15.05 -13.99 -11.42
CA GLN A 99 -15.29 -14.75 -10.19
C GLN A 99 -14.18 -15.78 -9.97
N ALA A 100 -13.89 -16.59 -10.98
CA ALA A 100 -12.84 -17.60 -10.93
C ALA A 100 -11.46 -16.97 -10.70
N ALA A 101 -11.11 -15.91 -11.45
CA ALA A 101 -9.82 -15.23 -11.32
C ALA A 101 -9.62 -14.64 -9.92
N ARG A 102 -10.66 -14.01 -9.35
CA ARG A 102 -10.60 -13.45 -8.00
C ARG A 102 -10.58 -14.52 -6.92
N CYS A 103 -11.30 -15.62 -7.10
CA CYS A 103 -11.22 -16.78 -6.19
C CYS A 103 -9.83 -17.40 -6.19
N VAL A 104 -9.20 -17.56 -7.36
CA VAL A 104 -7.82 -18.05 -7.48
C VAL A 104 -6.85 -17.13 -6.74
N MET A 105 -6.93 -15.82 -6.97
CA MET A 105 -6.06 -14.84 -6.29
C MET A 105 -6.27 -14.83 -4.77
N PHE A 106 -7.53 -14.91 -4.32
CA PHE A 106 -7.87 -14.97 -2.90
C PHE A 106 -7.29 -16.22 -2.22
N LEU A 107 -7.45 -17.39 -2.84
CA LEU A 107 -6.92 -18.65 -2.31
C LEU A 107 -5.38 -18.67 -2.28
N LEU A 108 -4.75 -18.14 -3.32
CA LEU A 108 -3.29 -17.95 -3.33
C LEU A 108 -2.85 -17.04 -2.19
N ASN A 109 -3.55 -15.92 -1.97
CA ASN A 109 -3.22 -15.00 -0.89
C ASN A 109 -3.39 -15.65 0.48
N ASN A 110 -4.48 -16.37 0.74
CA ASN A 110 -4.66 -17.09 2.01
C ASN A 110 -3.52 -18.08 2.29
N THR A 111 -3.10 -18.79 1.24
CA THR A 111 -2.02 -19.79 1.28
C THR A 111 -0.66 -19.14 1.57
N VAL A 112 -0.34 -18.04 0.88
CA VAL A 112 0.96 -17.37 0.95
C VAL A 112 1.07 -16.48 2.20
N PHE A 113 -0.02 -15.83 2.60
CA PHE A 113 -0.03 -14.88 3.72
C PHE A 113 0.18 -15.57 5.07
N ALA A 114 -0.27 -16.82 5.22
CA ALA A 114 -0.09 -17.60 6.44
C ALA A 114 1.38 -17.99 6.67
N ASN A 115 2.09 -18.44 5.62
CA ASN A 115 3.50 -18.80 5.72
C ASN A 115 4.20 -18.61 4.36
N LEU A 116 5.07 -17.61 4.29
CA LEU A 116 5.81 -17.25 3.08
C LEU A 116 6.88 -18.28 2.67
N PHE A 117 7.46 -19.01 3.63
CA PHE A 117 8.62 -19.87 3.38
C PHE A 117 8.22 -21.30 3.03
N THR A 118 7.14 -21.79 3.63
CA THR A 118 6.56 -23.11 3.35
C THR A 118 5.04 -23.00 3.26
N PRO A 119 4.51 -22.31 2.23
CA PRO A 119 3.08 -22.11 2.06
C PRO A 119 2.36 -23.45 1.84
N VAL A 120 1.26 -23.63 2.57
CA VAL A 120 0.36 -24.79 2.47
C VAL A 120 -1.02 -24.27 2.13
N TRP A 121 -1.64 -24.87 1.12
CA TRP A 121 -2.94 -24.46 0.61
C TRP A 121 -4.00 -24.46 1.71
N ASP A 122 -4.62 -23.30 1.92
CA ASP A 122 -5.78 -23.14 2.78
C ASP A 122 -7.00 -22.78 1.94
N CYS A 123 -7.76 -23.82 1.56
CA CYS A 123 -9.02 -23.69 0.82
C CYS A 123 -10.21 -23.87 1.79
N PRO A 124 -10.91 -22.79 2.17
CA PRO A 124 -12.14 -22.89 2.95
C PRO A 124 -13.20 -23.72 2.20
N PRO A 125 -14.11 -24.42 2.91
CA PRO A 125 -15.06 -25.35 2.30
C PRO A 125 -15.87 -24.77 1.12
N GLU A 126 -16.30 -23.53 1.23
CA GLU A 126 -17.07 -22.80 0.21
C GLU A 126 -16.28 -22.52 -1.08
N TYR A 127 -14.95 -22.56 -1.02
CA TYR A 127 -14.05 -22.41 -2.17
C TYR A 127 -13.55 -23.76 -2.72
N ARG A 128 -13.89 -24.91 -2.12
CA ARG A 128 -13.40 -26.24 -2.55
C ARG A 128 -14.09 -26.74 -3.82
N ARG A 129 -13.80 -26.09 -4.94
CA ARG A 129 -14.34 -26.39 -6.26
C ARG A 129 -13.34 -26.04 -7.35
N ARG A 130 -13.69 -26.38 -8.59
CA ARG A 130 -12.91 -26.01 -9.78
C ARG A 130 -13.17 -24.57 -10.16
N PHE A 131 -12.10 -23.84 -10.42
CA PHE A 131 -12.11 -22.49 -10.96
C PHE A 131 -11.42 -22.48 -12.30
N GLU A 132 -12.14 -22.03 -13.33
CA GLU A 132 -11.64 -21.93 -14.70
C GLU A 132 -11.74 -20.48 -15.16
N VAL A 133 -10.60 -19.92 -15.58
CA VAL A 133 -10.52 -18.59 -16.19
C VAL A 133 -10.25 -18.80 -17.67
N ARG A 134 -11.33 -18.89 -18.46
CA ARG A 134 -11.27 -19.31 -19.87
C ARG A 134 -10.38 -18.40 -20.74
N PRO A 135 -10.42 -17.05 -20.61
CA PRO A 135 -9.61 -16.16 -21.44
C PRO A 135 -8.10 -16.39 -21.37
N ILE A 136 -7.61 -16.94 -20.26
CA ILE A 136 -6.17 -17.22 -20.04
C ILE A 136 -5.88 -18.72 -19.90
N SER A 137 -6.86 -19.59 -20.17
CA SER A 137 -6.73 -21.05 -20.04
C SER A 137 -6.20 -21.51 -18.68
N LEU A 138 -6.53 -20.79 -17.60
CA LEU A 138 -6.14 -21.15 -16.24
C LEU A 138 -7.21 -22.03 -15.62
N LEU A 139 -6.80 -23.20 -15.11
CA LEU A 139 -7.66 -24.12 -14.38
C LEU A 139 -7.01 -24.46 -13.03
N MET A 140 -7.76 -24.30 -11.95
CA MET A 140 -7.34 -24.64 -10.60
C MET A 140 -8.43 -25.43 -9.89
N ASP A 141 -8.10 -26.61 -9.36
CA ASP A 141 -9.04 -27.44 -8.58
C ASP A 141 -8.78 -27.29 -7.08
N ALA A 142 -9.45 -26.33 -6.43
CA ALA A 142 -9.27 -26.08 -5.01
C ALA A 142 -9.79 -27.23 -4.11
N GLY A 143 -10.62 -28.13 -4.64
CA GLY A 143 -11.14 -29.29 -3.92
C GLY A 143 -10.05 -30.31 -3.57
N GLU A 144 -8.99 -30.37 -4.38
CA GLU A 144 -7.87 -31.29 -4.19
C GLU A 144 -6.65 -30.64 -3.57
N LEU A 145 -6.63 -29.32 -3.36
CA LEU A 145 -5.43 -28.60 -2.95
C LEU A 145 -5.28 -28.42 -1.45
N HIS A 146 -6.38 -28.37 -0.68
CA HIS A 146 -6.32 -28.08 0.76
C HIS A 146 -5.31 -29.00 1.49
N GLY A 147 -4.39 -28.38 2.25
CA GLY A 147 -3.34 -29.08 3.00
C GLY A 147 -2.11 -29.50 2.17
N LYS A 148 -2.10 -29.30 0.85
CA LYS A 148 -0.92 -29.56 0.00
C LYS A 148 0.04 -28.37 0.03
N GLY A 149 1.33 -28.64 -0.10
CA GLY A 149 2.32 -27.58 -0.30
C GLY A 149 2.08 -26.83 -1.61
N LEU A 150 2.29 -25.53 -1.63
CA LEU A 150 2.13 -24.71 -2.84
C LEU A 150 3.19 -25.08 -3.91
N SER A 151 2.72 -25.52 -5.07
CA SER A 151 3.46 -25.56 -6.34
C SER A 151 2.83 -24.56 -7.33
N TRP A 152 3.65 -23.98 -8.20
CA TRP A 152 3.20 -23.12 -9.30
C TRP A 152 2.33 -23.88 -10.32
N ASP A 153 2.54 -25.19 -10.47
CA ASP A 153 1.78 -26.03 -11.41
C ASP A 153 0.29 -26.10 -11.06
N HIS A 154 -0.09 -25.87 -9.80
CA HIS A 154 -1.49 -25.85 -9.37
C HIS A 154 -2.33 -24.74 -10.01
N VAL A 155 -1.68 -23.69 -10.50
CA VAL A 155 -2.32 -22.57 -11.24
C VAL A 155 -1.96 -22.58 -12.72
N GLY A 156 -1.54 -23.73 -13.25
CA GLY A 156 -1.10 -23.90 -14.62
C GLY A 156 0.37 -23.58 -14.88
N GLY A 157 1.11 -23.15 -13.85
CA GLY A 157 2.49 -22.69 -13.94
C GLY A 157 2.60 -21.17 -13.82
N LEU A 158 3.84 -20.68 -13.89
CA LEU A 158 4.09 -19.25 -13.73
C LEU A 158 3.61 -18.41 -14.90
N ALA A 159 3.64 -18.92 -16.13
CA ALA A 159 3.15 -18.16 -17.28
C ALA A 159 1.65 -17.83 -17.11
N GLN A 160 0.84 -18.83 -16.73
CA GLN A 160 -0.58 -18.68 -16.46
C GLN A 160 -0.85 -17.76 -15.27
N PHE A 161 0.00 -17.80 -14.23
CA PHE A 161 -0.09 -16.82 -13.14
C PHE A 161 0.20 -15.40 -13.61
N MET A 162 1.17 -15.19 -14.50
CA MET A 162 1.46 -13.87 -15.07
C MET A 162 0.31 -13.37 -15.94
N ASP A 163 -0.31 -14.25 -16.73
CA ASP A 163 -1.50 -13.92 -17.50
C ASP A 163 -2.68 -13.58 -16.59
N LEU A 164 -2.82 -14.25 -15.44
CA LEU A 164 -3.80 -13.90 -14.41
C LEU A 164 -3.58 -12.48 -13.86
N LEU A 165 -2.33 -12.08 -13.59
CA LEU A 165 -2.02 -10.71 -13.15
C LEU A 165 -2.45 -9.68 -14.21
N VAL A 166 -2.14 -9.93 -15.49
CA VAL A 166 -2.53 -9.05 -16.59
C VAL A 166 -4.05 -9.00 -16.75
N TYR A 167 -4.72 -10.14 -16.68
CA TYR A 167 -6.17 -10.24 -16.76
C TYR A 167 -6.86 -9.40 -15.66
N LEU A 168 -6.44 -9.58 -14.41
CA LEU A 168 -6.97 -8.82 -13.28
C LEU A 168 -6.65 -7.32 -13.40
N ALA A 169 -5.45 -6.96 -13.86
CA ALA A 169 -5.08 -5.57 -14.07
C ALA A 169 -5.98 -4.90 -15.12
N ASN A 170 -6.28 -5.56 -16.24
CA ASN A 170 -7.15 -5.02 -17.27
C ASN A 170 -8.59 -4.83 -16.77
N TRP A 171 -9.13 -5.81 -16.02
CA TRP A 171 -10.45 -5.65 -15.37
C TRP A 171 -10.50 -4.45 -14.42
N VAL A 172 -9.45 -4.25 -13.64
CA VAL A 172 -9.33 -3.09 -12.75
C VAL A 172 -9.26 -1.79 -13.55
N ASP A 173 -8.51 -1.78 -14.66
CA ASP A 173 -8.41 -0.63 -15.57
C ASP A 173 -9.79 -0.26 -16.12
N ASP A 174 -10.50 -1.23 -16.70
CA ASP A 174 -11.83 -1.05 -17.31
C ASP A 174 -12.84 -0.48 -16.30
N LEU A 175 -12.85 -0.98 -15.05
CA LEU A 175 -13.71 -0.45 -14.00
C LEU A 175 -13.34 1.00 -13.64
N THR A 176 -12.05 1.32 -13.57
CA THR A 176 -11.59 2.68 -13.32
C THR A 176 -11.80 3.63 -14.49
N GLU A 177 -11.98 3.12 -15.72
CA GLU A 177 -12.34 3.85 -16.93
C GLU A 177 -13.84 4.05 -17.12
N ILE A 178 -14.68 3.24 -16.46
CA ILE A 178 -16.14 3.45 -16.38
C ILE A 178 -16.48 4.48 -15.28
N GLN A 179 -15.72 4.52 -14.19
CA GLN A 179 -15.91 5.48 -13.09
C GLN A 179 -15.49 6.97 -13.34
N PRO A 180 -14.67 7.39 -14.33
CA PRO A 180 -14.11 8.74 -14.39
C PRO A 180 -15.03 9.78 -15.07
N ALA A 181 -16.21 9.39 -15.57
CA ALA A 181 -17.15 10.33 -16.21
C ALA A 181 -18.17 10.94 -15.23
N ALA A 182 -18.29 10.41 -14.00
CA ALA A 182 -19.22 10.96 -13.01
C ALA A 182 -18.65 12.19 -12.26
N ASP A 183 -17.32 12.33 -12.21
CA ASP A 183 -16.63 13.34 -11.37
C ASP A 183 -15.79 14.37 -12.15
N ALA A 184 -15.97 14.50 -13.48
CA ALA A 184 -15.29 15.54 -14.24
C ALA A 184 -15.98 16.91 -14.06
N PRO A 185 -15.29 17.96 -13.55
CA PRO A 185 -15.84 19.31 -13.58
C PRO A 185 -15.91 19.77 -15.03
N ARG A 186 -17.14 20.02 -15.51
CA ARG A 186 -17.42 20.59 -16.83
C ARG A 186 -16.83 22.01 -16.91
N TYR A 187 -15.59 22.12 -17.40
CA TYR A 187 -15.10 23.36 -17.98
C TYR A 187 -15.51 23.40 -19.44
N THR A 188 -16.73 23.89 -19.70
CA THR A 188 -17.13 24.30 -21.05
C THR A 188 -16.79 25.77 -21.21
N ALA A 189 -15.95 26.05 -22.21
CA ALA A 189 -15.55 27.39 -22.60
C ALA A 189 -16.75 28.28 -22.95
N LEU A 190 -16.67 29.53 -22.51
CA LEU A 190 -17.57 30.62 -22.83
C LEU A 190 -17.66 30.88 -24.34
N GLN A 191 -18.87 30.90 -24.89
CA GLN A 191 -19.25 31.86 -25.93
C GLN A 191 -20.65 32.38 -25.65
N ALA A 192 -20.75 33.70 -25.66
CA ALA A 192 -21.85 34.51 -25.19
C ALA A 192 -22.94 34.72 -26.25
N THR A 193 -24.22 34.70 -25.83
CA THR A 193 -25.33 35.48 -26.40
C THR A 193 -26.49 35.64 -25.38
N VAL A 194 -26.50 36.81 -24.74
CA VAL A 194 -27.61 37.73 -24.31
C VAL A 194 -29.05 37.26 -24.67
N GLU A 195 -29.87 36.79 -23.71
CA GLU A 195 -30.98 37.46 -22.91
C GLU A 195 -32.41 37.29 -23.49
N PRO A 196 -33.55 37.50 -22.76
CA PRO A 196 -33.76 37.68 -21.29
C PRO A 196 -35.01 36.97 -20.68
N GLU A 197 -35.17 37.14 -19.35
CA GLU A 197 -36.36 37.02 -18.45
C GLU A 197 -36.96 35.61 -18.21
N THR A 198 -37.05 35.12 -16.97
CA THR A 198 -38.11 35.48 -16.01
C THR A 198 -37.70 35.12 -14.57
N GLU A 199 -38.04 36.00 -13.63
CA GLU A 199 -37.86 35.88 -12.18
C GLU A 199 -38.60 34.68 -11.55
N SER A 200 -37.97 34.00 -10.59
CA SER A 200 -38.60 33.67 -9.30
C SER A 200 -37.58 33.18 -8.27
N GLU A 201 -37.48 33.98 -7.21
CA GLU A 201 -37.10 33.71 -5.82
C GLU A 201 -36.14 32.59 -5.41
N ILE A 202 -35.11 33.07 -4.70
CA ILE A 202 -34.03 32.39 -4.01
C ILE A 202 -34.58 31.66 -2.78
N VAL A 203 -34.40 30.33 -2.72
CA VAL A 203 -34.16 29.63 -1.45
C VAL A 203 -32.81 28.94 -1.58
N THR A 204 -31.81 29.56 -0.95
CA THR A 204 -30.47 29.02 -0.74
C THR A 204 -30.57 27.78 0.16
N ALA A 205 -30.75 26.61 -0.45
CA ALA A 205 -30.32 25.36 0.15
C ALA A 205 -28.89 25.10 -0.31
N ASN A 206 -27.94 25.55 0.50
CA ASN A 206 -26.57 25.04 0.45
C ASN A 206 -26.66 23.51 0.65
N PRO A 207 -26.25 22.65 -0.30
CA PRO A 207 -26.18 21.24 -0.01
C PRO A 207 -25.02 21.03 0.96
N ASP A 208 -25.36 20.73 2.21
CA ASP A 208 -24.43 20.21 3.21
C ASP A 208 -23.52 19.15 2.56
N PRO A 209 -22.19 19.26 2.65
CA PRO A 209 -21.37 18.07 2.47
C PRO A 209 -21.77 17.12 3.60
N ALA A 210 -22.13 15.89 3.26
CA ALA A 210 -22.53 14.88 4.22
C ALA A 210 -21.35 14.47 5.13
N TRP A 211 -21.05 15.26 6.17
CA TRP A 211 -20.20 14.88 7.29
C TRP A 211 -21.07 14.51 8.50
N THR A 212 -21.99 13.56 8.33
CA THR A 212 -22.72 13.01 9.47
C THR A 212 -21.86 11.95 10.18
N VAL A 213 -20.88 12.42 10.95
CA VAL A 213 -20.23 11.65 12.02
C VAL A 213 -20.10 12.59 13.22
N ASP A 214 -21.05 12.49 14.15
CA ASP A 214 -21.06 13.28 15.39
C ASP A 214 -20.01 12.70 16.36
N GLY A 215 -18.98 13.48 16.66
CA GLY A 215 -17.88 13.07 17.53
C GLY A 215 -16.90 14.21 17.84
N PRO A 216 -16.04 14.08 18.86
CA PRO A 216 -15.13 15.15 19.28
C PRO A 216 -14.20 15.63 18.16
N THR A 217 -13.76 14.73 17.28
CA THR A 217 -12.85 15.05 16.16
C THR A 217 -13.50 15.94 15.10
N SER A 218 -14.76 15.70 14.71
CA SER A 218 -15.43 16.50 13.70
C SER A 218 -15.73 17.91 14.23
N ARG A 219 -16.15 18.03 15.49
CA ARG A 219 -16.34 19.32 16.18
C ARG A 219 -15.04 20.10 16.29
N PHE A 220 -13.95 19.45 16.68
CA PHE A 220 -12.62 20.07 16.70
C PHE A 220 -12.19 20.62 15.34
N VAL A 221 -12.41 19.86 14.25
CA VAL A 221 -12.05 20.31 12.89
C VAL A 221 -12.85 21.54 12.50
N VAL A 222 -14.14 21.60 12.84
CA VAL A 222 -14.99 22.76 12.54
C VAL A 222 -14.62 23.98 13.39
N GLU A 223 -14.31 23.79 14.67
CA GLU A 223 -14.14 24.89 15.63
C GLU A 223 -12.71 25.42 15.74
N GLN A 224 -11.69 24.57 15.50
CA GLN A 224 -10.28 24.90 15.77
C GLN A 224 -9.37 24.80 14.54
N CYS A 225 -9.89 24.39 13.38
CA CYS A 225 -9.07 24.19 12.19
C CYS A 225 -9.56 24.96 10.96
N GLU A 226 -8.62 25.38 10.11
CA GLU A 226 -8.89 25.92 8.78
C GLU A 226 -8.60 24.87 7.70
N ILE A 227 -9.60 24.63 6.85
CA ILE A 227 -9.51 23.70 5.73
C ILE A 227 -9.09 24.47 4.46
N GLY A 228 -8.07 23.99 3.76
CA GLY A 228 -7.63 24.63 2.52
C GLY A 228 -6.48 23.90 1.83
N ASN A 229 -6.44 23.96 0.51
CA ASN A 229 -5.53 23.17 -0.34
C ASN A 229 -4.02 23.42 -0.08
N ASN A 230 -3.68 24.53 0.58
CA ASN A 230 -2.30 24.90 0.91
C ASN A 230 -1.98 24.77 2.40
N HIS A 231 -2.91 24.25 3.21
CA HIS A 231 -2.72 24.11 4.65
C HIS A 231 -2.00 22.81 4.99
N LEU A 232 -1.00 22.94 5.86
CA LEU A 232 -0.13 21.86 6.31
C LEU A 232 0.12 22.01 7.80
N ILE A 233 0.05 20.89 8.52
CA ILE A 233 0.40 20.86 9.94
C ILE A 233 1.08 19.55 10.31
N LEU A 234 1.98 19.59 11.29
CA LEU A 234 2.59 18.38 11.83
C LEU A 234 1.54 17.53 12.55
N ALA A 235 1.58 16.22 12.32
CA ALA A 235 0.64 15.30 12.96
C ALA A 235 0.75 15.29 14.49
N LYS A 236 1.94 15.59 15.03
CA LYS A 236 2.15 15.76 16.46
C LYS A 236 1.42 17.00 16.98
N ASP A 237 1.56 18.12 16.28
CA ASP A 237 1.06 19.43 16.74
C ASP A 237 -0.46 19.51 16.60
N LEU A 238 -1.03 18.93 15.54
CA LEU A 238 -2.47 18.85 15.36
C LEU A 238 -3.14 17.98 16.45
N TYR A 239 -2.53 16.84 16.80
CA TYR A 239 -3.06 15.99 17.87
C TYR A 239 -2.91 16.63 19.25
N ALA A 240 -1.80 17.34 19.51
CA ALA A 240 -1.64 18.10 20.75
C ALA A 240 -2.70 19.20 20.89
N GLY A 241 -3.01 19.92 19.80
CA GLY A 241 -4.10 20.90 19.79
C GLY A 241 -5.47 20.29 20.05
N PHE A 242 -5.74 19.09 19.52
CA PHE A 242 -6.97 18.35 19.80
C PHE A 242 -7.10 17.96 21.28
N GLN A 243 -6.02 17.44 21.88
CA GLN A 243 -6.04 17.07 23.31
C GLN A 243 -6.26 18.27 24.23
N GLU A 244 -5.71 19.44 23.88
CA GLU A 244 -5.95 20.66 24.65
C GLU A 244 -7.41 21.12 24.51
N TRP A 245 -7.96 21.14 23.30
CA TRP A 245 -9.36 21.50 23.08
C TRP A 245 -10.34 20.53 23.79
N CYS A 246 -10.06 19.22 23.80
CA CYS A 246 -10.85 18.26 24.59
C CYS A 246 -10.81 18.57 26.09
N ARG A 247 -9.66 18.98 26.62
CA ARG A 247 -9.51 19.38 28.03
C ARG A 247 -10.28 20.66 28.35
N GLU A 248 -10.28 21.64 27.45
CA GLU A 248 -10.99 22.92 27.60
C GLU A 248 -12.51 22.77 27.49
N THR A 249 -12.98 21.88 26.62
CA THR A 249 -14.42 21.62 26.38
C THR A 249 -15.00 20.55 27.30
N GLY A 250 -14.17 19.82 28.04
CA GLY A 250 -14.58 18.73 28.92
C GLY A 250 -15.07 17.48 28.16
N LEU A 251 -14.63 17.30 26.92
CA LEU A 251 -14.94 16.13 26.09
C LEU A 251 -13.86 15.05 26.25
N ASP A 252 -14.28 13.78 26.20
CA ASP A 252 -13.35 12.65 26.24
C ASP A 252 -12.46 12.64 24.99
N ASP A 253 -11.13 12.57 25.19
CA ASP A 253 -10.19 12.47 24.09
C ASP A 253 -10.19 11.05 23.48
N VAL A 254 -9.90 10.97 22.18
CA VAL A 254 -9.71 9.70 21.48
C VAL A 254 -8.22 9.46 21.27
N SER A 255 -7.80 8.19 21.25
CA SER A 255 -6.40 7.85 20.99
C SER A 255 -5.88 8.45 19.68
N GLN A 256 -4.58 8.78 19.62
CA GLN A 256 -3.93 9.35 18.44
C GLN A 256 -4.16 8.55 17.15
N ARG A 257 -4.25 7.22 17.27
CA ARG A 257 -4.56 6.33 16.15
C ARG A 257 -6.01 6.53 15.66
N SER A 258 -6.97 6.59 16.58
CA SER A 258 -8.38 6.83 16.26
C SER A 258 -8.61 8.23 15.70
N PHE A 259 -8.00 9.25 16.30
CA PHE A 259 -8.00 10.63 15.79
C PHE A 259 -7.51 10.69 14.33
N GLY A 260 -6.38 10.04 14.03
CA GLY A 260 -5.86 9.98 12.67
C GLY A 260 -6.76 9.22 11.69
N MET A 261 -7.42 8.14 12.14
CA MET A 261 -8.39 7.41 11.31
C MET A 261 -9.60 8.28 10.98
N GLN A 262 -10.11 9.04 11.95
CA GLN A 262 -11.25 9.94 11.76
C GLN A 262 -10.90 11.11 10.83
N LEU A 263 -9.71 11.70 10.94
CA LEU A 263 -9.22 12.69 9.97
C LEU A 263 -9.11 12.13 8.54
N THR A 264 -8.68 10.88 8.41
CA THR A 264 -8.62 10.21 7.10
C THR A 264 -10.02 9.97 6.53
N ALA A 265 -10.97 9.58 7.37
CA ALA A 265 -12.38 9.42 6.99
C ALA A 265 -13.03 10.75 6.57
N MET A 266 -12.63 11.87 7.18
CA MET A 266 -13.03 13.23 6.78
C MET A 266 -12.30 13.74 5.51
N GLY A 267 -11.47 12.92 4.89
CA GLY A 267 -10.82 13.24 3.61
C GLY A 267 -9.43 13.90 3.72
N PHE A 268 -8.91 14.10 4.93
CA PHE A 268 -7.55 14.65 5.10
C PHE A 268 -6.49 13.58 4.83
N GLN A 269 -5.39 13.99 4.21
CA GLN A 269 -4.31 13.06 3.85
C GLN A 269 -3.09 13.24 4.76
N ARG A 270 -2.61 12.13 5.32
CA ARG A 270 -1.35 12.10 6.08
C ARG A 270 -0.17 11.76 5.17
N ARG A 271 0.81 12.64 5.09
CA ARG A 271 2.02 12.46 4.27
C ARG A 271 3.29 12.48 5.13
N ARG A 272 4.32 11.74 4.71
CA ARG A 272 5.66 11.82 5.31
C ARG A 272 6.48 12.82 4.49
N ARG A 273 6.96 13.89 5.13
CA ARG A 273 7.78 14.94 4.49
C ARG A 273 8.98 15.25 5.37
N GLY A 274 10.17 15.43 4.77
CA GLY A 274 11.43 15.94 5.37
C GLY A 274 11.84 15.42 6.76
N ARG A 275 13.01 14.77 6.89
CA ARG A 275 13.53 14.23 8.18
C ARG A 275 12.60 13.23 8.88
N GLY A 276 11.75 12.53 8.11
CA GLY A 276 10.95 11.42 8.60
C GLY A 276 9.68 11.77 9.39
N LYS A 277 9.30 13.06 9.50
CA LYS A 277 8.10 13.51 10.22
C LYS A 277 6.81 13.31 9.41
N HIS A 278 5.68 13.21 10.13
CA HIS A 278 4.35 13.07 9.55
C HIS A 278 3.58 14.40 9.57
N TRP A 279 2.92 14.71 8.47
CA TRP A 279 2.15 15.93 8.24
C TRP A 279 0.74 15.59 7.77
N TRP A 280 -0.22 16.43 8.14
CA TRP A 280 -1.56 16.44 7.57
C TRP A 280 -1.67 17.53 6.52
N ASP A 281 -2.38 17.21 5.45
CA ASP A 281 -2.56 18.03 4.27
C ASP A 281 -4.01 18.45 4.13
N GLY A 282 -4.24 19.71 3.77
CA GLY A 282 -5.58 20.27 3.65
C GLY A 282 -6.12 20.88 4.95
N ILE A 283 -5.34 20.87 6.04
CA ILE A 283 -5.78 21.34 7.37
C ILE A 283 -4.64 22.02 8.13
N ARG A 284 -4.97 23.07 8.89
CA ARG A 284 -4.09 23.69 9.91
C ARG A 284 -4.92 24.13 11.11
N LEU A 285 -4.28 24.31 12.26
CA LEU A 285 -4.91 24.97 13.41
C LEU A 285 -5.17 26.44 13.07
N MET A 286 -6.34 26.95 13.44
CA MET A 286 -6.59 28.38 13.47
C MET A 286 -5.54 29.02 14.38
N ALA A 287 -4.91 30.10 13.92
CA ALA A 287 -3.97 30.83 14.76
C ALA A 287 -4.76 31.46 15.91
N GLN A 288 -4.75 30.81 17.09
CA GLN A 288 -5.18 31.48 18.30
C GLN A 288 -4.25 32.69 18.46
N THR A 289 -4.85 33.88 18.49
CA THR A 289 -4.11 35.13 18.72
C THR A 289 -3.67 35.15 20.17
N THR A 290 -2.62 34.39 20.48
CA THR A 290 -1.94 34.41 21.76
C THR A 290 -0.50 34.79 21.47
N THR A 291 -0.25 36.09 21.66
CA THR A 291 1.05 36.75 21.63
C THR A 291 2.10 35.93 22.37
N ARG A 292 3.14 35.46 21.67
CA ARG A 292 4.52 35.39 22.15
C ARG A 292 5.51 35.04 21.03
N ASP A 293 6.08 36.12 20.51
CA ASP A 293 7.42 36.30 19.96
C ASP A 293 8.23 35.13 19.39
N THR A 294 8.54 35.31 18.10
CA THR A 294 9.89 35.38 17.50
C THR A 294 11.08 34.78 18.27
N LEU A 295 11.92 34.04 17.53
CA LEU A 295 13.40 34.12 17.47
C LEU A 295 13.88 33.02 16.50
N VAL A 296 14.12 33.35 15.23
CA VAL A 296 15.41 33.77 14.65
C VAL A 296 16.41 32.62 14.52
N GLU A 297 16.75 32.38 13.25
CA GLU A 297 17.91 31.64 12.76
C GLU A 297 19.16 31.86 13.60
N ARG A 298 19.85 30.77 13.98
CA ARG A 298 21.29 30.79 14.21
C ARG A 298 21.86 29.38 13.97
N ARG A 299 22.68 29.27 12.92
CA ARG A 299 23.72 28.23 12.80
C ARG A 299 24.64 28.29 14.03
N PRO A 300 25.24 27.17 14.42
CA PRO A 300 26.64 27.22 14.84
C PRO A 300 27.54 26.23 14.10
N LEU A 301 28.77 26.68 14.02
CA LEU A 301 29.96 26.06 13.47
C LEU A 301 30.46 24.90 14.35
N VAL A 302 31.29 24.08 13.73
CA VAL A 302 32.10 22.97 14.24
C VAL A 302 32.90 23.33 15.49
N ALA A 303 32.93 22.44 16.50
CA ALA A 303 34.07 22.26 17.40
C ALA A 303 34.04 20.87 18.09
N ASN A 304 35.20 20.22 18.12
CA ASN A 304 35.52 18.94 18.77
C ASN A 304 35.27 18.94 20.30
N GLY A 305 34.98 17.76 20.87
CA GLY A 305 35.16 17.50 22.30
C GLY A 305 34.50 16.22 22.81
N ARG A 306 35.32 15.24 23.24
CA ARG A 306 34.95 13.96 23.86
C ARG A 306 34.36 14.09 25.28
N THR A 307 33.71 12.99 25.71
CA THR A 307 33.31 12.50 27.06
C THR A 307 31.78 12.35 27.16
N GLY A 308 31.12 11.28 27.64
CA GLY A 308 31.49 10.06 28.36
C GLY A 308 30.33 9.75 29.34
N GLY A 309 29.75 8.54 29.34
CA GLY A 309 28.80 8.03 30.36
C GLY A 309 27.41 7.67 29.82
N HIS A 310 27.09 6.40 29.50
CA HIS A 310 26.57 5.28 30.33
C HIS A 310 25.10 5.43 30.83
N TYR A 311 24.22 4.51 30.38
CA TYR A 311 23.18 3.76 31.13
C TYR A 311 22.48 2.80 30.12
N GLU A 312 22.84 1.50 30.11
CA GLU A 312 22.01 0.32 30.48
C GLU A 312 20.57 0.33 29.92
N GLY A 313 20.04 -0.66 29.18
CA GLY A 313 20.36 -2.09 29.08
C GLY A 313 19.23 -2.92 29.71
N TYR A 314 18.29 -3.44 28.91
CA TYR A 314 17.49 -4.62 29.26
C TYR A 314 17.11 -5.40 28.00
N GLN A 315 17.79 -6.54 27.81
CA GLN A 315 17.47 -7.61 26.88
C GLN A 315 16.87 -8.76 27.69
N THR A 316 15.67 -9.20 27.34
CA THR A 316 15.05 -10.43 27.87
C THR A 316 15.56 -11.65 27.10
N LYS A 317 16.20 -12.57 27.83
CA LYS A 317 16.64 -13.88 27.35
C LYS A 317 15.45 -14.84 27.17
N LEU A 318 15.57 -15.78 26.23
CA LEU A 318 14.81 -17.03 26.21
C LEU A 318 15.79 -18.22 26.32
N PRO A 319 15.48 -19.29 27.07
CA PRO A 319 16.35 -20.45 27.26
C PRO A 319 16.12 -21.56 26.23
N THR A 320 17.17 -22.38 26.10
CA THR A 320 17.33 -23.63 25.33
C THR A 320 16.34 -24.73 25.66
#